data_AF-A0ABD8AJW3-F1
#
_entry.id   AF-A0ABD8AJW3-F1
#
_cell.length_a   1.000
_cell.length_b   1.000
_cell.length_c   1.000
_cell.angle_alpha   90.00
_cell.angle_beta   90.00
_cell.angle_gamma   90.00
#
_symmetry.space_group_name_H-M   'P 1'
#
loop_
_entity.id
_entity.type
_entity.pdbx_description
1 polymer ?
#
loop_
_entity_poly.entity_id
_entity_poly.type
_entity_poly.pdbx_seq_one_letter_code
_entity_poly.pdbx_strand_id
1 'polypeptide(L)'
;MFKPKRSGQELELNTAQFNIEKNKESKIYLDPQKQLSPNTYSVIKKEKRVRILSAIFWGLIFSACFIGILLNVTLTLNKEDKKIGYYFLLAIPFIISFLYMVKSLIKISGWKKVQTSFRQSYSNADASASSMFVDIYQALVLKKLRLSWGLAFFLTYFGLFNLLVLILKDQVWEVGNNFDKNSATNGINFHFIIDFAKINISLFGNVNLLLIIDGCIIVGAIALYVLIILYDKKRIQDIQGNFGSSEAAISVKNLVEKRRQKENKAWMRTYIIIFILVILLPFVLLIYLIYKKIIRRKA
;
A
#
# COMPACT_ATOMS: atom_id res chain seq x y z
N MET A 1 -50.67 31.04 10.41
CA MET A 1 -49.85 31.82 11.35
C MET A 1 -48.44 31.21 11.35
N PHE A 2 -47.50 31.79 10.59
CA PHE A 2 -46.12 31.30 10.50
C PHE A 2 -45.36 31.75 11.74
N LYS A 3 -44.89 30.80 12.55
CA LYS A 3 -44.00 31.11 13.68
C LYS A 3 -42.65 31.58 13.13
N PRO A 4 -42.10 32.71 13.61
CA PRO A 4 -40.83 33.21 13.10
C PRO A 4 -39.71 32.20 13.40
N LYS A 5 -38.84 32.02 12.40
CA LYS A 5 -37.62 31.20 12.48
C LYS A 5 -36.74 31.73 13.60
N ARG A 6 -36.26 30.81 14.45
CA ARG A 6 -35.36 31.08 15.59
C ARG A 6 -34.27 32.09 15.23
N SER A 7 -34.05 33.08 16.09
CA SER A 7 -33.10 34.17 15.87
C SER A 7 -31.67 33.62 15.75
N GLY A 8 -30.84 34.27 14.93
CA GLY A 8 -29.43 33.88 14.72
C GLY A 8 -28.63 33.76 16.02
N GLN A 9 -29.00 34.51 17.07
CA GLN A 9 -28.41 34.43 18.39
C GLN A 9 -28.67 33.09 19.11
N GLU A 10 -29.86 32.49 18.98
CA GLU A 10 -30.11 31.15 19.54
C GLU A 10 -29.29 30.08 18.83
N LEU A 11 -29.04 30.24 17.52
CA LEU A 11 -28.19 29.35 16.75
C LEU A 11 -26.73 29.48 17.18
N GLU A 12 -26.24 30.70 17.36
CA GLU A 12 -24.88 30.98 17.84
C GLU A 12 -24.66 30.47 19.27
N LEU A 13 -25.60 30.71 20.18
CA LEU A 13 -25.57 30.22 21.56
C LEU A 13 -25.58 28.69 21.62
N ASN A 14 -26.41 28.03 20.81
CA ASN A 14 -26.43 26.56 20.73
C ASN A 14 -25.14 26.01 20.11
N THR A 15 -24.55 26.64 19.09
CA THR A 15 -23.23 26.22 18.58
C THR A 15 -22.09 26.47 19.57
N ALA A 16 -22.15 27.55 20.34
CA ALA A 16 -21.17 27.85 21.38
C ALA A 16 -21.27 26.85 22.54
N GLN A 17 -22.48 26.55 23.01
CA GLN A 17 -22.72 25.54 24.04
C GLN A 17 -22.33 24.12 23.57
N PHE A 18 -22.67 23.75 22.34
CA PHE A 18 -22.24 22.47 21.74
C PHE A 18 -20.71 22.35 21.65
N ASN A 19 -20.00 23.44 21.34
CA ASN A 19 -18.53 23.46 21.33
C ASN A 19 -17.91 23.41 22.74
N ILE A 20 -18.58 23.96 23.75
CA ILE A 20 -18.14 23.93 25.15
C ILE A 20 -18.35 22.53 25.75
N GLU A 21 -19.50 21.89 25.51
CA GLU A 21 -19.78 20.52 25.96
C GLU A 21 -18.86 19.51 25.27
N LYS A 22 -18.62 19.66 23.96
CA LYS A 22 -17.67 18.81 23.22
C LYS A 22 -16.22 18.95 23.72
N ASN A 23 -15.84 20.12 24.24
CA ASN A 23 -14.53 20.32 24.87
C ASN A 23 -14.44 19.68 26.26
N LYS A 24 -15.52 19.71 27.06
CA LYS A 24 -15.58 19.04 28.37
C LYS A 24 -15.61 17.51 28.27
N GLU A 25 -16.22 16.94 27.23
CA GLU A 25 -16.29 15.48 27.02
C GLU A 25 -15.14 14.92 26.18
N SER A 26 -14.31 15.77 25.57
CA SER A 26 -13.06 15.28 24.96
C SER A 26 -12.22 14.66 26.09
N LYS A 27 -11.94 13.36 26.02
CA LYS A 27 -11.07 12.68 27.00
C LYS A 27 -9.72 13.40 27.03
N ILE A 28 -9.57 14.37 27.94
CA ILE A 28 -8.33 15.11 28.14
C ILE A 28 -7.36 14.09 28.69
N TYR A 29 -6.46 13.61 27.82
CA TYR A 29 -5.37 12.76 28.25
C TYR A 29 -4.40 13.62 29.04
N LEU A 30 -4.57 13.66 30.36
CA LEU A 30 -3.64 14.32 31.26
C LEU A 30 -2.32 13.54 31.28
N ASP A 31 -1.22 14.25 31.11
CA ASP A 31 0.11 13.66 31.26
C ASP A 31 0.32 13.25 32.72
N PRO A 32 0.71 12.00 33.02
CA PRO A 32 0.93 11.53 34.38
C PRO A 32 1.95 12.35 35.18
N GLN A 33 2.90 13.00 34.48
CA GLN A 33 3.93 13.84 35.07
C GLN A 33 3.60 15.34 35.01
N LYS A 34 2.45 15.72 34.43
CA LYS A 34 2.00 17.11 34.23
C LYS A 34 3.03 18.03 33.55
N GLN A 35 3.98 17.47 32.81
CA GLN A 35 5.04 18.23 32.13
C GLN A 35 4.64 18.62 30.70
N LEU A 36 3.76 17.83 30.08
CA LEU A 36 3.37 18.00 28.68
C LEU A 36 1.95 18.55 28.54
N SER A 37 1.71 19.31 27.47
CA SER A 37 0.35 19.69 27.09
C SER A 37 -0.50 18.44 26.79
N PRO A 38 -1.81 18.44 27.11
CA PRO A 38 -2.68 17.30 26.84
C PRO A 38 -2.69 16.89 25.35
N ASN A 39 -2.55 17.87 24.44
CA ASN A 39 -2.50 17.60 23.01
C ASN A 39 -1.23 16.80 22.65
N THR A 40 -0.06 17.28 23.07
CA THR A 40 1.24 16.62 22.84
C THR A 40 1.27 15.21 23.41
N TYR A 41 0.77 15.02 24.64
CA TYR A 41 0.69 13.70 25.26
C TYR A 41 -0.26 12.75 24.50
N SER A 42 -1.39 13.27 23.99
CA SER A 42 -2.32 12.48 23.16
C SER A 42 -1.65 11.99 21.87
N VAL A 43 -0.83 12.82 21.22
CA VAL A 43 -0.08 12.45 20.01
C VAL A 43 0.93 11.34 20.31
N ILE A 44 1.69 11.47 21.40
CA ILE A 44 2.67 10.44 21.84
C ILE A 44 1.96 9.11 22.11
N LYS A 45 0.81 9.13 22.80
CA LYS A 45 0.05 7.91 23.10
C LYS A 45 -0.52 7.26 21.83
N LYS A 46 -1.06 8.04 20.90
CA LYS A 46 -1.53 7.57 19.59
C LYS A 46 -0.37 6.93 18.81
N GLU A 47 0.79 7.58 18.77
CA GLU A 47 1.97 7.07 18.06
C GLU A 47 2.45 5.73 18.62
N LYS A 48 2.49 5.60 19.95
CA LYS A 48 2.80 4.32 20.62
C LYS A 48 1.83 3.21 20.18
N ARG A 49 0.53 3.50 20.16
CA ARG A 49 -0.50 2.54 19.74
C ARG A 49 -0.33 2.12 18.28
N VAL A 50 -0.07 3.06 17.38
CA VAL A 50 0.17 2.76 15.96
C VAL A 50 1.36 1.80 15.78
N ARG A 51 2.44 1.99 16.54
CA ARG A 51 3.62 1.11 16.48
C ARG A 51 3.29 -0.30 16.98
N ILE A 52 2.54 -0.41 18.08
CA ILE A 52 2.10 -1.70 18.63
C ILE A 52 1.18 -2.42 17.64
N LEU A 53 0.17 -1.72 17.10
CA LEU A 53 -0.74 -2.29 16.10
C LEU A 53 0.03 -2.75 14.85
N SER A 54 1.01 -1.99 14.40
CA SER A 54 1.88 -2.39 13.29
C SER A 54 2.66 -3.67 13.62
N ALA A 55 3.21 -3.80 14.83
CA ALA A 55 3.92 -5.02 15.23
C ALA A 55 3.00 -6.23 15.29
N ILE A 56 1.79 -6.07 15.85
CA ILE A 56 0.77 -7.13 15.92
C ILE A 56 0.34 -7.55 14.51
N PHE A 57 0.05 -6.59 13.63
CA PHE A 57 -0.37 -6.86 12.25
C PHE A 57 0.68 -7.69 11.49
N TRP A 58 1.95 -7.26 11.53
CA TRP A 58 3.02 -8.01 10.87
C TRP A 58 3.30 -9.35 11.56
N GLY A 59 3.16 -9.43 12.87
CA GLY A 59 3.26 -10.68 13.62
C GLY A 59 2.19 -11.70 13.23
N LEU A 60 0.94 -11.27 13.04
CA LEU A 60 -0.15 -12.13 12.58
C LEU A 60 0.11 -12.70 11.18
N ILE A 61 0.56 -11.86 10.23
CA ILE A 61 0.92 -12.32 8.89
C ILE A 61 2.07 -13.32 8.95
N PHE A 62 3.10 -13.02 9.74
CA PHE A 62 4.25 -13.91 9.93
C PHE A 62 3.82 -15.26 10.50
N SER A 63 3.01 -15.27 11.56
CA SER A 63 2.46 -16.49 12.16
C SER A 63 1.59 -17.27 11.19
N ALA A 64 0.73 -16.60 10.42
CA ALA A 64 -0.11 -17.26 9.41
C ALA A 64 0.73 -17.93 8.31
N CYS A 65 1.77 -17.25 7.82
CA CYS A 65 2.70 -17.83 6.84
C CYS A 65 3.48 -19.00 7.44
N PHE A 66 3.96 -18.88 8.68
CA PHE A 66 4.68 -19.93 9.38
C PHE A 66 3.81 -21.18 9.58
N ILE A 67 2.58 -21.01 10.06
CA ILE A 67 1.60 -22.10 10.21
C ILE A 67 1.29 -22.71 8.85
N GLY A 68 1.08 -21.89 7.80
CA GLY A 68 0.82 -22.38 6.46
C GLY A 68 1.96 -23.23 5.89
N ILE A 69 3.21 -22.83 6.12
CA ILE A 69 4.39 -23.60 5.74
C ILE A 69 4.44 -24.93 6.53
N LEU A 70 4.25 -24.89 7.85
CA LEU A 70 4.25 -26.09 8.69
C LEU A 70 3.14 -27.08 8.30
N LEU A 71 1.92 -26.60 8.04
CA LEU A 71 0.81 -27.42 7.57
C LEU A 71 1.10 -28.04 6.21
N ASN A 72 1.75 -27.28 5.30
CA ASN A 72 2.13 -27.83 4.00
C ASN A 72 3.18 -28.95 4.14
N VAL A 73 4.14 -28.80 5.06
CA VAL A 73 5.12 -29.84 5.40
C VAL A 73 4.39 -31.08 5.92
N THR A 74 3.55 -30.95 6.95
CA THR A 74 2.89 -32.11 7.57
C THR A 74 1.90 -32.82 6.65
N LEU A 75 1.14 -32.09 5.82
CA LEU A 75 0.13 -32.67 4.93
C LEU A 75 0.68 -33.29 3.65
N THR A 76 1.89 -32.88 3.24
CA THR A 76 2.48 -33.27 1.94
C THR A 76 3.70 -34.18 2.09
N LEU A 77 4.20 -34.42 3.30
CA LEU A 77 5.38 -35.27 3.54
C LEU A 77 5.24 -36.70 2.98
N ASN A 78 4.01 -37.23 2.90
CA ASN A 78 3.71 -38.60 2.48
C ASN A 78 2.95 -38.69 1.14
N LYS A 79 2.80 -37.59 0.40
CA LYS A 79 2.11 -37.57 -0.90
C LYS A 79 3.13 -37.35 -2.01
N GLU A 80 3.02 -38.11 -3.11
CA GLU A 80 3.87 -37.96 -4.29
C GLU A 80 3.76 -36.55 -4.90
N ASP A 81 2.61 -35.90 -4.72
CA ASP A 81 2.32 -34.59 -5.26
C ASP A 81 2.84 -33.48 -4.33
N LYS A 82 4.16 -33.27 -4.39
CA LYS A 82 4.84 -32.21 -3.62
C LYS A 82 4.38 -30.85 -4.15
N LYS A 83 3.45 -30.21 -3.44
CA LYS A 83 2.95 -28.84 -3.71
C LYS A 83 4.00 -27.76 -3.43
N ILE A 84 5.12 -27.81 -4.15
CA ILE A 84 6.30 -26.96 -3.98
C ILE A 84 5.95 -25.48 -4.19
N GLY A 85 4.99 -25.18 -5.07
CA GLY A 85 4.53 -23.81 -5.34
C GLY A 85 4.03 -23.07 -4.10
N TYR A 86 3.44 -23.76 -3.12
CA TYR A 86 2.98 -23.13 -1.87
C TYR A 86 4.13 -22.63 -1.00
N TYR A 87 5.30 -23.28 -1.02
CA TYR A 87 6.46 -22.80 -0.29
C TYR A 87 6.96 -21.49 -0.87
N PHE A 88 7.06 -21.38 -2.20
CA PHE A 88 7.46 -20.13 -2.85
C PHE A 88 6.44 -19.01 -2.61
N LEU A 89 5.14 -19.33 -2.71
CA LEU A 89 4.06 -18.37 -2.46
C LEU A 89 4.10 -17.81 -1.03
N LEU A 90 4.34 -18.67 -0.03
CA LEU A 90 4.36 -18.27 1.39
C LEU A 90 5.71 -17.72 1.86
N ALA A 91 6.81 -18.06 1.21
CA ALA A 91 8.15 -17.62 1.60
C ALA A 91 8.34 -16.09 1.45
N ILE A 92 7.87 -15.50 0.36
CA ILE A 92 7.97 -14.06 0.12
C ILE A 92 7.25 -13.24 1.22
N PRO A 93 5.95 -13.46 1.50
CA PRO A 93 5.27 -12.75 2.58
C PRO A 93 5.83 -13.11 3.96
N PHE A 94 6.35 -14.32 4.18
CA PHE A 94 7.03 -14.70 5.42
C PHE A 94 8.25 -13.82 5.69
N ILE A 95 9.17 -13.68 4.72
CA ILE A 95 10.38 -12.87 4.86
C ILE A 95 10.01 -11.38 5.04
N ILE A 96 9.09 -10.87 4.21
CA ILE A 96 8.67 -9.47 4.30
C ILE A 96 8.06 -9.18 5.67
N SER A 97 7.10 -9.99 6.12
CA SER A 97 6.44 -9.79 7.41
C SER A 97 7.41 -9.90 8.58
N PHE A 98 8.38 -10.83 8.53
CA PHE A 98 9.42 -10.93 9.54
C PHE A 98 10.26 -9.65 9.65
N LEU A 99 10.74 -9.12 8.52
CA LEU A 99 11.55 -7.88 8.50
C LEU A 99 10.76 -6.69 9.07
N TYR A 100 9.50 -6.53 8.68
CA TYR A 100 8.65 -5.44 9.18
C TYR A 100 8.24 -5.62 10.64
N MET A 101 8.04 -6.86 11.09
CA MET A 101 7.80 -7.19 12.50
C MET A 101 9.01 -6.80 13.35
N VAL A 102 10.22 -7.28 13.01
CA VAL A 102 11.47 -6.96 13.73
C VAL A 102 11.69 -5.45 13.78
N LYS A 103 11.55 -4.75 12.65
CA LYS A 103 11.65 -3.29 12.58
C LYS A 103 10.65 -2.59 13.51
N SER A 104 9.43 -3.12 13.63
CA SER A 104 8.41 -2.56 14.52
C SER A 104 8.74 -2.82 15.99
N LEU A 105 9.23 -4.02 16.33
CA LEU A 105 9.66 -4.38 17.68
C LEU A 105 10.82 -3.51 18.17
N ILE A 106 11.83 -3.26 17.33
CA ILE A 106 12.96 -2.37 17.66
C ILE A 106 12.45 -0.97 18.01
N LYS A 107 11.50 -0.43 17.22
CA LYS A 107 10.90 0.89 17.47
C LYS A 107 10.06 0.95 18.74
N ILE A 108 9.44 -0.15 19.15
CA ILE A 108 8.68 -0.25 20.40
C ILE A 108 9.63 -0.30 21.59
N SER A 109 10.68 -1.12 21.50
CA SER A 109 11.70 -1.24 22.54
C SER A 109 12.39 0.10 22.84
N GLY A 110 12.77 0.84 21.78
CA GLY A 110 13.39 2.16 21.92
C GLY A 110 12.44 3.30 22.34
N TRP A 111 11.11 3.06 22.37
CA TRP A 111 10.14 4.14 22.57
C TRP A 111 10.23 4.80 23.95
N LYS A 112 10.49 4.02 25.00
CA LYS A 112 10.65 4.57 26.36
C LYS A 112 11.79 5.58 26.42
N LYS A 113 12.94 5.27 25.80
CA LYS A 113 14.12 6.15 25.76
C LYS A 113 13.82 7.44 25.02
N VAL A 114 13.15 7.36 23.87
CA VAL A 114 12.73 8.53 23.09
C VAL A 114 11.77 9.42 23.89
N GLN A 115 10.81 8.82 24.60
CA GLN A 115 9.87 9.58 25.44
C GLN A 115 10.57 10.29 26.62
N THR A 116 11.50 9.63 27.30
CA THR A 116 12.26 10.24 28.39
C THR A 116 13.13 11.39 27.90
N SER A 117 13.87 11.18 26.80
CA SER A 117 14.72 12.22 26.19
C SER A 117 13.90 13.41 25.71
N PHE A 118 12.72 13.17 25.12
CA PHE A 118 11.79 14.24 24.75
C PHE A 118 11.33 15.05 25.96
N ARG A 119 10.94 14.39 27.06
CA ARG A 119 10.51 15.07 28.29
C ARG A 119 11.63 15.93 28.90
N GLN A 120 12.85 15.41 28.94
CA GLN A 120 14.02 16.15 29.42
C GLN A 120 14.32 17.38 28.55
N SER A 121 14.28 17.24 27.23
CA SER A 121 14.51 18.35 26.31
C SER A 121 13.40 19.40 26.42
N TYR A 122 12.15 18.97 26.62
CA TYR A 122 11.00 19.84 26.81
C TYR A 122 11.08 20.61 28.14
N SER A 123 11.48 19.96 29.24
CA SER A 123 11.67 20.64 30.53
C SER A 123 12.81 21.66 30.51
N ASN A 124 13.83 21.43 29.68
CA ASN A 124 14.98 22.31 29.54
C ASN A 124 14.74 23.46 28.55
N ALA A 125 13.55 23.57 27.96
CA ALA A 125 13.22 24.52 26.88
C ALA A 125 14.17 24.40 25.66
N ASP A 126 14.76 23.23 25.43
CA ASP A 126 15.65 23.00 24.31
C ASP A 126 14.86 22.90 23.00
N ALA A 127 15.34 23.58 21.96
CA ALA A 127 14.79 23.49 20.60
C ALA A 127 14.80 22.05 20.04
N SER A 128 15.65 21.18 20.60
CA SER A 128 15.77 19.75 20.27
C SER A 128 14.55 18.92 20.66
N ALA A 129 13.67 19.42 21.55
CA ALA A 129 12.42 18.74 21.91
C ALA A 129 11.54 18.48 20.67
N SER A 130 11.58 19.37 19.67
CA SER A 130 10.81 19.23 18.44
C SER A 130 11.27 18.10 17.51
N SER A 131 12.50 17.59 17.66
CA SER A 131 13.13 16.62 16.75
C SER A 131 12.32 15.32 16.56
N MET A 132 11.75 14.79 17.64
CA MET A 132 10.89 13.60 17.61
C MET A 132 9.69 13.79 16.68
N PHE A 133 9.04 14.96 16.73
CA PHE A 133 7.89 15.27 15.88
C PHE A 133 8.30 15.52 14.43
N VAL A 134 9.46 16.14 14.21
CA VAL A 134 10.04 16.33 12.87
C VAL A 134 10.27 14.98 12.18
N ASP A 135 10.86 14.01 12.89
CA ASP A 135 11.12 12.67 12.36
C ASP A 135 9.82 11.92 12.03
N ILE A 136 8.82 11.97 12.93
CA ILE A 136 7.52 11.33 12.70
C ILE A 136 6.82 11.98 11.51
N TYR A 137 6.83 13.32 11.43
CA TYR A 137 6.24 14.05 10.32
C TYR A 137 6.89 13.69 8.99
N GLN A 138 8.22 13.71 8.92
CA GLN A 138 8.94 13.30 7.72
C GLN A 138 8.59 11.86 7.32
N ALA A 139 8.61 10.93 8.28
CA ALA A 139 8.28 9.54 8.03
C ALA A 139 6.85 9.38 7.48
N LEU A 140 5.88 10.15 7.99
CA LEU A 140 4.49 10.14 7.52
C LEU A 140 4.34 10.70 6.10
N VAL A 141 4.98 11.84 5.81
CA VAL A 141 4.93 12.45 4.47
C VAL A 141 5.54 11.52 3.43
N LEU A 142 6.69 10.91 3.73
CA LEU A 142 7.33 9.96 2.82
C LEU A 142 6.55 8.63 2.73
N LYS A 143 5.97 8.15 3.83
CA LYS A 143 5.08 6.97 3.82
C LYS A 143 3.92 7.18 2.86
N LYS A 144 3.25 8.34 2.91
CA LYS A 144 2.13 8.67 2.02
C LYS A 144 2.55 8.59 0.54
N LEU A 145 3.71 9.16 0.22
CA LEU A 145 4.27 9.10 -1.14
C LEU A 145 4.51 7.64 -1.59
N ARG A 146 5.21 6.86 -0.77
CA ARG A 146 5.50 5.44 -1.06
C ARG A 146 4.24 4.60 -1.20
N LEU A 147 3.23 4.85 -0.36
CA LEU A 147 1.95 4.15 -0.44
C LEU A 147 1.22 4.47 -1.75
N SER A 148 1.29 5.73 -2.20
CA SER A 148 0.68 6.17 -3.46
C SER A 148 1.35 5.52 -4.66
N TRP A 149 2.69 5.47 -4.68
CA TRP A 149 3.42 4.73 -5.69
C TRP A 149 3.13 3.24 -5.61
N GLY A 150 3.14 2.64 -4.41
CA GLY A 150 2.79 1.24 -4.22
C GLY A 150 1.41 0.89 -4.79
N LEU A 151 0.40 1.74 -4.58
CA LEU A 151 -0.91 1.58 -5.20
C LEU A 151 -0.84 1.76 -6.73
N ALA A 152 -0.11 2.75 -7.24
CA ALA A 152 0.03 2.94 -8.69
C ALA A 152 0.67 1.73 -9.38
N PHE A 153 1.73 1.17 -8.79
CA PHE A 153 2.34 -0.08 -9.24
C PHE A 153 1.32 -1.22 -9.19
N PHE A 154 0.67 -1.43 -8.03
CA PHE A 154 -0.34 -2.47 -7.88
C PHE A 154 -1.45 -2.36 -8.93
N LEU A 155 -2.08 -1.20 -9.09
CA LEU A 155 -3.15 -0.98 -10.07
C LEU A 155 -2.66 -1.16 -11.51
N THR A 156 -1.44 -0.71 -11.83
CA THR A 156 -0.89 -0.90 -13.17
C THR A 156 -0.69 -2.38 -13.47
N TYR A 157 0.09 -3.09 -12.67
CA TYR A 157 0.47 -4.47 -12.99
C TYR A 157 -0.64 -5.48 -12.71
N PHE A 158 -1.29 -5.38 -11.57
CA PHE A 158 -2.40 -6.29 -11.22
C PHE A 158 -3.65 -5.98 -12.03
N GLY A 159 -3.92 -4.70 -12.31
CA GLY A 159 -5.00 -4.29 -13.20
C GLY A 159 -4.75 -4.71 -14.65
N LEU A 160 -3.53 -4.55 -15.17
CA LEU A 160 -3.18 -5.04 -16.51
C LEU A 160 -3.26 -6.56 -16.60
N PHE A 161 -2.81 -7.29 -15.56
CA PHE A 161 -2.98 -8.74 -15.51
C PHE A 161 -4.46 -9.13 -15.64
N ASN A 162 -5.33 -8.55 -14.80
CA ASN A 162 -6.76 -8.83 -14.81
C ASN A 162 -7.40 -8.46 -16.16
N LEU A 163 -7.00 -7.32 -16.74
CA LEU A 163 -7.46 -6.87 -18.07
C LEU A 163 -6.98 -7.80 -19.21
N LEU A 164 -5.74 -8.30 -19.15
CA LEU A 164 -5.23 -9.26 -20.12
C LEU A 164 -5.99 -10.58 -20.04
N VAL A 165 -6.23 -11.10 -18.83
CA VAL A 165 -7.04 -12.32 -18.65
C VAL A 165 -8.45 -12.11 -19.20
N LEU A 166 -9.08 -10.96 -18.91
CA LEU A 166 -10.41 -10.64 -19.41
C LEU A 166 -10.48 -10.58 -20.94
N ILE A 167 -9.51 -9.95 -21.61
CA ILE A 167 -9.49 -9.83 -23.08
C ILE A 167 -9.18 -11.18 -23.74
N LEU A 168 -8.29 -11.97 -23.15
CA LEU A 168 -7.81 -13.22 -23.73
C LEU A 168 -8.64 -14.45 -23.34
N LYS A 169 -9.60 -14.34 -22.40
CA LYS A 169 -10.33 -15.50 -21.85
C LYS A 169 -10.99 -16.40 -22.90
N ASP A 170 -11.46 -15.81 -24.01
CA ASP A 170 -12.18 -16.52 -25.08
C ASP A 170 -11.42 -16.49 -26.42
N GLN A 171 -10.10 -16.28 -26.40
CA GLN A 171 -9.30 -16.06 -27.62
C GLN A 171 -8.43 -17.27 -27.97
N VAL A 172 -8.37 -17.59 -29.27
CA VAL A 172 -7.44 -18.57 -29.83
C VAL A 172 -6.57 -17.87 -30.86
N TRP A 173 -5.26 -17.89 -30.65
CA TRP A 173 -4.28 -17.26 -31.54
C TRP A 173 -3.48 -18.32 -32.28
N GLU A 174 -3.31 -18.14 -33.58
CA GLU A 174 -2.53 -19.04 -34.42
C GLU A 174 -1.30 -18.30 -34.94
N VAL A 175 -0.12 -18.87 -34.69
CA VAL A 175 1.18 -18.31 -35.07
C VAL A 175 1.82 -19.24 -36.09
N GLY A 176 2.15 -18.71 -37.26
CA GLY A 176 2.73 -19.48 -38.37
C GLY A 176 1.73 -19.94 -39.43
N ASN A 177 2.23 -20.52 -40.52
CA ASN A 177 1.41 -21.09 -41.59
C ASN A 177 1.09 -22.56 -41.27
N ASN A 178 -0.18 -22.97 -41.46
CA ASN A 178 -0.53 -24.38 -41.47
C ASN A 178 0.25 -25.11 -42.56
N PHE A 179 0.71 -26.32 -42.26
CA PHE A 179 1.28 -27.23 -43.25
C PHE A 179 0.20 -27.54 -44.30
N ASP A 180 0.24 -26.84 -45.44
CA ASP A 180 -0.34 -27.40 -46.65
C ASP A 180 0.68 -28.42 -47.17
N LYS A 181 0.30 -29.71 -47.16
CA LYS A 181 1.16 -30.85 -47.55
C LYS A 181 1.74 -30.74 -48.97
N ASN A 182 1.30 -29.75 -49.75
CA ASN A 182 1.66 -29.55 -51.16
C ASN A 182 2.60 -28.37 -51.42
N SER A 183 3.14 -27.69 -50.40
CA SER A 183 4.06 -26.55 -50.59
C SER A 183 5.27 -26.62 -49.67
N ALA A 184 6.15 -27.58 -49.95
CA ALA A 184 7.47 -27.66 -49.32
C ALA A 184 8.33 -26.46 -49.77
N THR A 185 8.32 -25.39 -48.98
CA THR A 185 9.34 -24.34 -49.06
C THR A 185 10.41 -24.62 -48.01
N ASN A 186 11.68 -24.63 -48.45
CA ASN A 186 12.87 -24.91 -47.65
C ASN A 186 13.13 -23.81 -46.60
N GLY A 187 12.34 -23.80 -45.53
CA GLY A 187 12.53 -22.92 -44.38
C GLY A 187 12.02 -23.58 -43.09
N ILE A 188 12.58 -23.17 -41.95
CA ILE A 188 12.09 -23.58 -40.64
C ILE A 188 10.73 -22.90 -40.43
N ASN A 189 9.64 -23.62 -40.67
CA ASN A 189 8.28 -23.14 -40.40
C ASN A 189 7.87 -23.53 -38.97
N PHE A 190 7.71 -22.52 -38.12
CA PHE A 190 7.15 -22.68 -36.78
C PHE A 190 5.63 -22.48 -36.85
N HIS A 191 4.86 -23.49 -36.44
CA HIS A 191 3.41 -23.42 -36.31
C HIS A 191 3.01 -23.73 -34.86
N PHE A 192 2.37 -22.78 -34.18
CA PHE A 192 1.87 -22.95 -32.83
C PHE A 192 0.48 -22.32 -32.67
N ILE A 193 -0.42 -23.05 -32.03
CA ILE A 193 -1.76 -22.57 -31.67
C ILE A 193 -1.77 -22.32 -30.17
N ILE A 194 -2.06 -21.08 -29.78
CA ILE A 194 -2.23 -20.67 -28.38
C ILE A 194 -3.71 -20.53 -28.12
N ASP A 195 -4.29 -21.54 -27.47
CA ASP A 195 -5.67 -21.53 -27.00
C ASP A 195 -5.71 -20.95 -25.57
N PHE A 196 -5.93 -19.63 -25.46
CA PHE A 196 -5.95 -18.95 -24.17
C PHE A 196 -7.14 -19.39 -23.32
N ALA A 197 -8.25 -19.82 -23.92
CA ALA A 197 -9.39 -20.34 -23.18
C ALA A 197 -9.02 -21.62 -22.42
N LYS A 198 -8.38 -22.58 -23.10
CA LYS A 198 -7.89 -23.80 -22.45
C LYS A 198 -6.78 -23.53 -21.44
N ILE A 199 -5.85 -22.64 -21.76
CA ILE A 199 -4.75 -22.28 -20.84
C ILE A 199 -5.31 -21.65 -19.56
N ASN A 200 -6.21 -20.67 -19.69
CA ASN A 200 -6.78 -19.98 -18.53
C ASN A 200 -7.64 -20.91 -17.66
N ILE A 201 -8.42 -21.82 -18.28
CA ILE A 201 -9.18 -22.84 -17.54
C ILE A 201 -8.24 -23.84 -16.85
N SER A 202 -7.15 -24.25 -17.50
CA SER A 202 -6.17 -25.17 -16.89
C SER A 202 -5.41 -24.53 -15.72
N LEU A 203 -5.11 -23.24 -15.80
CA LEU A 203 -4.33 -22.53 -14.78
C LEU A 203 -5.19 -22.07 -13.60
N PHE A 204 -6.39 -21.56 -13.88
CA PHE A 204 -7.22 -20.87 -12.88
C PHE A 204 -8.55 -21.57 -12.61
N GLY A 205 -8.92 -22.57 -13.41
CA GLY A 205 -10.23 -23.22 -13.34
C GLY A 205 -11.34 -22.28 -13.83
N ASN A 206 -12.04 -21.64 -12.89
CA ASN A 206 -13.12 -20.72 -13.20
C ASN A 206 -12.59 -19.29 -13.37
N VAL A 207 -12.33 -18.92 -14.64
CA VAL A 207 -11.79 -17.61 -15.02
C VAL A 207 -12.72 -16.47 -14.64
N ASN A 208 -14.04 -16.62 -14.79
CA ASN A 208 -14.99 -15.54 -14.42
C ASN A 208 -14.97 -15.28 -12.91
N LEU A 209 -14.90 -16.34 -12.10
CA LEU A 209 -14.79 -16.22 -10.65
C LEU A 209 -13.46 -15.56 -10.24
N LEU A 210 -12.34 -15.92 -10.90
CA LEU A 210 -11.05 -15.24 -10.70
C LEU A 210 -11.17 -13.73 -10.96
N LEU A 211 -11.70 -13.33 -12.12
CA LEU A 211 -11.84 -11.91 -12.50
C LEU A 211 -12.68 -11.12 -11.49
N ILE A 212 -13.76 -11.72 -10.96
CA ILE A 212 -14.60 -11.11 -9.91
C ILE A 212 -13.80 -10.95 -8.61
N ILE A 213 -13.09 -11.99 -8.16
CA ILE A 213 -12.27 -11.93 -6.95
C ILE A 213 -11.19 -10.85 -7.09
N ASP A 214 -10.47 -10.84 -8.21
CA ASP A 214 -9.42 -9.87 -8.49
C ASP A 214 -9.98 -8.44 -8.56
N GLY A 215 -11.17 -8.26 -9.13
CA GLY A 215 -11.89 -6.99 -9.12
C GLY A 215 -12.23 -6.52 -7.70
N CYS A 216 -12.75 -7.42 -6.86
CA CYS A 216 -13.00 -7.15 -5.45
C CYS A 216 -11.72 -6.78 -4.69
N ILE A 217 -10.60 -7.45 -4.98
CA ILE A 217 -9.30 -7.13 -4.39
C ILE A 217 -8.84 -5.72 -4.78
N ILE A 218 -9.00 -5.32 -6.05
CA ILE A 218 -8.66 -3.98 -6.52
C ILE A 218 -9.49 -2.92 -5.79
N VAL A 219 -10.82 -3.10 -5.73
CA VAL A 219 -11.73 -2.18 -5.04
C VAL A 219 -11.38 -2.10 -3.54
N GLY A 220 -11.15 -3.24 -2.89
CA GLY A 220 -10.74 -3.31 -1.50
C GLY A 220 -9.41 -2.60 -1.23
N ALA A 221 -8.42 -2.77 -2.11
CA ALA A 221 -7.13 -2.10 -2.01
C ALA A 221 -7.24 -0.57 -2.12
N ILE A 222 -8.08 -0.08 -3.05
CA ILE A 222 -8.36 1.36 -3.20
C ILE A 222 -9.07 1.89 -1.95
N ALA A 223 -10.10 1.20 -1.44
CA ALA A 223 -10.82 1.62 -0.24
C ALA A 223 -9.89 1.69 0.97
N LEU A 224 -9.06 0.66 1.18
CA LEU A 224 -8.05 0.63 2.25
C LEU A 224 -7.05 1.78 2.12
N TYR A 225 -6.56 2.05 0.91
CA TYR A 225 -5.65 3.17 0.64
C TYR A 225 -6.25 4.52 1.02
N VAL A 226 -7.52 4.77 0.63
CA VAL A 226 -8.22 6.01 0.98
C VAL A 226 -8.34 6.17 2.49
N LEU A 227 -8.75 5.11 3.22
CA LEU A 227 -8.84 5.13 4.68
C LEU A 227 -7.48 5.44 5.34
N ILE A 228 -6.40 4.82 4.86
CA ILE A 228 -5.05 5.05 5.38
C ILE A 228 -4.63 6.51 5.15
N ILE A 229 -4.88 7.07 3.96
CA ILE A 229 -4.52 8.46 3.68
C ILE A 229 -5.32 9.45 4.52
N LEU A 230 -6.61 9.22 4.71
CA LEU A 230 -7.44 10.08 5.56
C LEU A 230 -6.95 10.05 7.01
N TYR A 231 -6.62 8.86 7.53
CA TYR A 231 -6.05 8.70 8.86
C TYR A 231 -4.69 9.41 8.98
N ASP A 232 -3.77 9.19 8.04
CA ASP A 232 -2.44 9.81 8.06
C ASP A 232 -2.52 11.33 7.85
N LYS A 233 -3.50 11.85 7.08
CA LYS A 233 -3.75 13.29 6.94
C LYS A 233 -4.09 13.93 8.29
N LYS A 234 -5.01 13.33 9.04
CA LYS A 234 -5.34 13.79 10.41
C LYS A 234 -4.12 13.73 11.33
N ARG A 235 -3.36 12.64 11.26
CA ARG A 235 -2.17 12.44 12.10
C ARG A 235 -1.06 13.45 11.78
N ILE A 236 -0.87 13.81 10.51
CA ILE A 236 0.06 14.87 10.09
C ILE A 236 -0.36 16.22 10.69
N GLN A 237 -1.64 16.57 10.63
CA GLN A 237 -2.15 17.82 11.19
C GLN A 237 -1.94 17.90 12.71
N ASP A 238 -2.25 16.80 13.44
CA ASP A 238 -2.01 16.69 14.88
C ASP A 238 -0.53 16.94 15.23
N ILE A 239 0.41 16.41 14.42
CA ILE A 239 1.86 16.57 14.66
C ILE A 239 2.34 17.99 14.33
N GLN A 240 1.85 18.59 13.24
CA GLN A 240 2.25 19.94 12.83
C GLN A 240 1.93 20.99 13.90
N GLY A 241 0.88 20.78 14.70
CA GLY A 241 0.56 21.62 15.84
C GLY A 241 1.63 21.62 16.96
N ASN A 242 2.61 20.73 16.92
CA ASN A 242 3.70 20.63 17.92
C ASN A 242 5.03 21.24 17.44
N PHE A 243 5.09 21.92 16.29
CA PHE A 243 6.33 22.49 15.74
C PHE A 243 6.73 23.85 16.32
N GLY A 244 5.91 24.48 17.16
CA GLY A 244 6.23 25.77 17.76
C GLY A 244 6.08 26.93 16.76
N SER A 245 7.04 27.86 16.76
CA SER A 245 6.99 29.11 15.98
C SER A 245 6.83 28.88 14.46
N SER A 246 6.20 29.87 13.80
CA SER A 246 5.92 29.84 12.35
C SER A 246 7.16 29.54 11.51
N GLU A 247 8.30 30.17 11.81
CA GLU A 247 9.53 30.01 11.03
C GLU A 247 10.17 28.62 11.15
N ALA A 248 10.22 28.05 12.36
CA ALA A 248 10.71 26.69 12.58
C ALA A 248 9.80 25.65 11.91
N ALA A 249 8.48 25.85 11.97
CA ALA A 249 7.53 25.01 11.27
C ALA A 249 7.66 25.09 9.74
N ILE A 250 7.91 26.28 9.20
CA ILE A 250 8.11 26.51 7.75
C ILE A 250 9.40 25.84 7.27
N SER A 251 10.51 25.99 8.00
CA SER A 251 11.80 25.39 7.61
C SER A 251 11.74 23.87 7.57
N VAL A 252 11.09 23.24 8.57
CA VAL A 252 10.85 21.79 8.60
C VAL A 252 9.98 21.34 7.42
N LYS A 253 8.88 22.04 7.14
CA LYS A 253 8.00 21.71 6.00
C LYS A 253 8.77 21.77 4.68
N ASN A 254 9.56 22.82 4.47
CA ASN A 254 10.36 22.99 3.26
C ASN A 254 11.42 21.88 3.10
N LEU A 255 12.09 21.50 4.19
CA LEU A 255 13.08 20.41 4.17
C LEU A 255 12.44 19.07 3.81
N VAL A 256 11.29 18.75 4.42
CA VAL A 256 10.56 17.50 4.17
C VAL A 256 9.98 17.50 2.75
N GLU A 257 9.50 18.64 2.26
CA GLU A 257 8.98 18.79 0.90
C GLU A 257 10.07 18.55 -0.15
N LYS A 258 11.28 19.13 0.03
CA LYS A 258 12.42 18.85 -0.84
C LYS A 258 12.77 17.35 -0.88
N ARG A 259 12.76 16.69 0.27
CA ARG A 259 12.99 15.22 0.35
C ARG A 259 11.89 14.45 -0.39
N ARG A 260 10.63 14.84 -0.20
CA ARG A 260 9.47 14.24 -0.89
C ARG A 260 9.60 14.36 -2.41
N GLN A 261 9.95 15.53 -2.92
CA GLN A 261 10.12 15.76 -4.36
C GLN A 261 11.25 14.92 -4.95
N LYS A 262 12.40 14.85 -4.26
CA LYS A 262 13.52 14.00 -4.68
C LYS A 262 13.11 12.53 -4.75
N GLU A 263 12.44 12.03 -3.71
CA GLU A 263 11.98 10.65 -3.68
C GLU A 263 10.89 10.39 -4.74
N ASN A 264 9.98 11.34 -4.98
CA ASN A 264 8.95 11.22 -6.02
C ASN A 264 9.57 11.10 -7.42
N LYS A 265 10.60 11.90 -7.71
CA LYS A 265 11.33 11.83 -8.98
C LYS A 265 12.03 10.47 -9.15
N ALA A 266 12.57 9.90 -8.07
CA ALA A 266 13.17 8.58 -8.10
C ALA A 266 12.12 7.49 -8.39
N TRP A 267 11.00 7.50 -7.67
CA TRP A 267 9.88 6.57 -7.91
C TRP A 267 9.33 6.66 -9.33
N MET A 268 9.15 7.86 -9.86
CA MET A 268 8.69 8.08 -11.23
C MET A 268 9.65 7.48 -12.26
N ARG A 269 10.96 7.68 -12.10
CA ARG A 269 11.98 7.07 -12.98
C ARG A 269 11.93 5.54 -12.91
N THR A 270 11.88 5.00 -11.69
CA THR A 270 11.77 3.55 -11.48
C THR A 270 10.52 2.99 -12.12
N TYR A 271 9.36 3.66 -11.96
CA TYR A 271 8.11 3.26 -12.59
C TYR A 271 8.21 3.23 -14.10
N ILE A 272 8.74 4.29 -14.73
CA ILE A 272 8.90 4.35 -16.19
C ILE A 272 9.82 3.23 -16.69
N ILE A 273 10.95 2.98 -16.03
CA ILE A 273 11.90 1.93 -16.41
C ILE A 273 11.22 0.56 -16.34
N ILE A 274 10.57 0.23 -15.22
CA ILE A 274 9.90 -1.06 -15.04
C ILE A 274 8.73 -1.18 -16.03
N PHE A 275 7.96 -0.12 -16.26
CA PHE A 275 6.87 -0.11 -17.24
C PHE A 275 7.37 -0.39 -18.66
N ILE A 276 8.47 0.26 -19.08
CA ILE A 276 9.06 0.02 -20.39
C ILE A 276 9.53 -1.43 -20.54
N LEU A 277 10.25 -1.95 -19.55
CA LEU A 277 10.81 -3.30 -19.61
C LEU A 277 9.74 -4.40 -19.57
N VAL A 278 8.74 -4.24 -18.69
CA VAL A 278 7.75 -5.30 -18.41
C VAL A 278 6.54 -5.24 -19.33
N ILE A 279 6.15 -4.04 -19.79
CA ILE A 279 4.90 -3.85 -20.56
C ILE A 279 5.22 -3.42 -21.98
N LEU A 280 5.94 -2.30 -22.15
CA LEU A 280 6.13 -1.70 -23.47
C LEU A 280 6.96 -2.60 -24.40
N LEU A 281 8.06 -3.15 -23.91
CA LEU A 281 8.96 -3.99 -24.70
C LEU A 281 8.27 -5.25 -25.24
N PRO A 282 7.61 -6.10 -24.42
CA PRO A 282 6.88 -7.25 -24.94
C PRO A 282 5.72 -6.85 -25.85
N PHE A 283 5.04 -5.73 -25.57
CA PHE A 283 3.95 -5.24 -26.43
C PHE A 283 4.45 -4.78 -27.81
N VAL A 284 5.57 -4.06 -27.88
CA VAL A 284 6.21 -3.66 -29.13
C VAL A 284 6.68 -4.88 -29.93
N LEU A 285 7.27 -5.88 -29.26
CA LEU A 285 7.63 -7.15 -29.91
C LEU A 285 6.40 -7.86 -30.49
N LEU A 286 5.28 -7.88 -29.75
CA LEU A 286 4.04 -8.48 -30.21
C LEU A 286 3.49 -7.76 -31.45
N ILE A 287 3.44 -6.41 -31.44
CA ILE A 287 3.04 -5.62 -32.61
C ILE A 287 3.93 -5.90 -33.82
N TYR A 288 5.25 -5.95 -33.61
CA TYR A 288 6.20 -6.24 -34.67
C TYR A 288 5.95 -7.63 -35.30
N LEU A 289 5.66 -8.64 -34.49
CA LEU A 289 5.30 -9.99 -34.95
C LEU A 289 3.98 -10.01 -35.73
N ILE A 290 2.97 -9.23 -35.30
CA ILE A 290 1.72 -9.06 -36.05
C ILE A 290 1.96 -8.35 -37.39
N TYR A 291 2.74 -7.26 -37.40
CA TYR A 291 3.06 -6.51 -38.62
C TYR A 291 3.76 -7.37 -39.66
N LYS A 292 4.70 -8.23 -39.23
CA LYS A 292 5.36 -9.21 -40.09
C LYS A 292 4.45 -10.37 -40.52
N LYS A 293 3.15 -10.34 -40.17
CA LYS A 293 2.12 -11.36 -40.43
C LYS A 293 2.48 -12.75 -39.91
N ILE A 294 3.32 -12.83 -38.89
CA ILE A 294 3.70 -14.10 -38.25
C ILE A 294 2.56 -14.60 -37.36
N ILE A 295 1.77 -13.69 -36.76
CA ILE A 295 0.60 -14.00 -35.92
C ILE A 295 -0.67 -13.64 -36.70
N ARG A 296 -1.63 -14.57 -36.79
CA ARG A 296 -2.96 -14.34 -37.38
C ARG A 296 -4.05 -14.76 -36.38
N ARG A 297 -5.09 -13.93 -36.25
CA ARG A 297 -6.27 -14.25 -35.42
C ARG A 297 -7.25 -15.06 -36.27
N LYS A 298 -7.63 -16.27 -35.83
CA LYS A 298 -8.83 -16.94 -36.36
C LYS A 298 -10.03 -16.39 -35.60
N ALA A 299 -11.02 -15.91 -36.35
CA ALA A 299 -12.35 -15.59 -35.84
C ALA A 299 -13.13 -16.89 -35.66
#